data_AF-A0A7J8XMB3-F1
#
_entry.id   AF-A0A7J8XMB3-F1
#
_cell.length_a   1.000
_cell.length_b   1.000
_cell.length_c   1.000
_cell.angle_alpha   90.00
_cell.angle_beta   90.00
_cell.angle_gamma   90.00
#
_symmetry.space_group_name_H-M   'P 1'
#
loop_
_entity.id
_entity.type
_entity.pdbx_description
1 polymer ?
#
loop_
_entity_poly.entity_id
_entity_poly.type
_entity_poly.pdbx_seq_one_letter_code
_entity_poly.pdbx_strand_id
1 'polypeptide(L)'
;GGCVPSKKKHPTSAEDAAGTSSTTAPIAADEETHATPTVTESSENAQSVAATLKVFIVFYSMYGHVEKLAKRMKKGVEGVEGVEAVLYRVPETLPDEVLEHMKVPPKAPEVPEIKAEELAVADAILFGFPTRYGCMAAQMKAFFDSTGQLWKEQTLVGKPAGFFVSTGTQGGGQETTA
;
A
#
# COMPACT_ATOMS: atom_id res chain seq x y z
N GLY A 1 17.00 22.83 -16.77
CA GLY A 1 16.55 23.93 -15.90
C GLY A 1 16.20 23.36 -14.55
N GLY A 2 16.96 23.71 -13.51
CA GLY A 2 16.73 23.24 -12.15
C GLY A 2 15.63 24.04 -11.46
N CYS A 3 14.75 23.37 -10.73
CA CYS A 3 13.73 23.98 -9.89
C CYS A 3 14.18 23.90 -8.43
N VAL A 4 14.28 25.05 -7.75
CA VAL A 4 14.64 25.17 -6.34
C VAL A 4 13.36 25.53 -5.54
N PRO A 5 12.92 24.73 -4.55
CA PRO A 5 11.76 25.08 -3.73
C PRO A 5 12.15 26.06 -2.62
N SER A 6 11.53 27.24 -2.60
CA SER A 6 11.70 28.23 -1.52
C SER A 6 10.71 27.95 -0.38
N LYS A 7 11.24 27.49 0.77
CA LYS A 7 10.53 27.48 2.06
C LYS A 7 10.68 28.85 2.73
N LYS A 8 9.56 29.52 3.03
CA LYS A 8 9.26 30.32 4.25
C LYS A 8 8.27 31.45 3.93
N LYS A 9 7.04 31.34 4.41
CA LYS A 9 6.26 32.46 4.97
C LYS A 9 5.16 31.91 5.89
N HIS A 10 5.22 32.30 7.16
CA HIS A 10 4.17 32.10 8.16
C HIS A 10 3.11 33.21 8.03
N PRO A 11 1.86 32.98 8.49
CA PRO A 11 0.78 33.94 8.38
C PRO A 11 0.90 35.04 9.44
N THR A 12 0.62 36.28 9.05
CA THR A 12 0.53 37.42 9.97
C THR A 12 -0.93 37.64 10.32
N SER A 13 -1.25 37.51 11.62
CA SER A 13 -2.51 37.91 12.23
C SER A 13 -2.59 39.44 12.34
N ALA A 14 -3.76 40.01 12.08
CA ALA A 14 -4.12 41.36 12.50
C ALA A 14 -5.65 41.46 12.67
N GLU A 15 -6.09 41.39 13.93
CA GLU A 15 -7.27 42.10 14.47
C GLU A 15 -6.85 43.59 14.59
N ASP A 16 -7.69 44.64 14.57
CA ASP A 16 -9.03 44.83 15.12
C ASP A 16 -9.58 46.18 14.60
N ALA A 17 -10.91 46.36 14.50
CA ALA A 17 -11.66 47.60 14.85
C ALA A 17 -13.10 47.66 14.28
N ALA A 18 -14.05 47.31 15.16
CA ALA A 18 -15.35 47.92 15.46
C ALA A 18 -16.19 48.65 14.38
N GLY A 19 -17.44 48.19 14.24
CA GLY A 19 -18.59 48.92 13.69
C GLY A 19 -19.93 48.23 13.99
N THR A 20 -20.62 48.68 15.02
CA THR A 20 -21.96 48.26 15.50
C THR A 20 -23.09 48.55 14.52
N SER A 21 -24.03 47.62 14.31
CA SER A 21 -25.47 47.84 14.53
C SER A 21 -26.28 46.52 14.58
N SER A 22 -27.36 46.59 15.34
CA SER A 22 -28.31 45.56 15.78
C SER A 22 -29.17 44.95 14.68
N THR A 23 -29.62 43.69 14.85
CA THR A 23 -31.04 43.28 14.90
C THR A 23 -31.19 41.79 15.34
N THR A 24 -31.60 41.60 16.59
CA THR A 24 -32.75 40.77 17.07
C THR A 24 -32.95 39.31 16.62
N ALA A 25 -32.53 38.39 17.51
CA ALA A 25 -33.28 37.32 18.19
C ALA A 25 -33.65 35.96 17.49
N PRO A 26 -33.82 34.88 18.29
CA PRO A 26 -33.56 33.47 17.94
C PRO A 26 -34.84 32.60 17.90
N ILE A 27 -34.72 31.32 17.52
CA ILE A 27 -35.72 30.29 17.88
C ILE A 27 -35.02 29.03 18.42
N ALA A 28 -35.37 28.69 19.66
CA ALA A 28 -35.03 27.48 20.41
C ALA A 28 -35.97 26.32 19.99
N ALA A 29 -35.44 25.10 19.86
CA ALA A 29 -35.64 23.96 20.77
C ALA A 29 -37.08 23.41 20.84
N ASP A 30 -37.23 22.15 20.44
CA ASP A 30 -38.15 21.22 21.09
C ASP A 30 -37.44 19.86 21.21
N GLU A 31 -37.21 19.48 22.47
CA GLU A 31 -36.98 18.10 22.91
C GLU A 31 -38.33 17.38 22.89
N GLU A 32 -38.42 16.23 22.23
CA GLU A 32 -39.38 15.20 22.63
C GLU A 32 -38.69 13.84 22.73
N THR A 33 -38.63 13.39 23.98
CA THR A 33 -38.29 12.05 24.43
C THR A 33 -39.30 11.03 23.89
N HIS A 34 -38.80 9.96 23.25
CA HIS A 34 -39.58 8.74 23.10
C HIS A 34 -38.77 7.52 23.53
N ALA A 35 -39.35 6.81 24.49
CA ALA A 35 -38.78 5.71 25.22
C ALA A 35 -38.52 4.46 24.37
N THR A 36 -37.47 3.76 24.76
CA THR A 36 -36.98 2.45 24.32
C THR A 36 -38.05 1.36 24.38
N PRO A 37 -38.19 0.52 23.33
CA PRO A 37 -38.59 -0.87 23.50
C PRO A 37 -37.34 -1.75 23.57
N THR A 38 -37.17 -2.38 24.72
CA THR A 38 -36.18 -3.43 24.98
C THR A 38 -36.46 -4.62 24.07
N VAL A 39 -35.61 -4.85 23.07
CA VAL A 39 -35.52 -6.14 22.39
C VAL A 39 -34.46 -6.95 23.12
N THR A 40 -34.92 -7.84 23.98
CA THR A 40 -34.13 -8.97 24.46
C THR A 40 -34.25 -10.05 23.41
N GLU A 41 -33.18 -10.27 22.64
CA GLU A 41 -32.96 -11.55 21.97
C GLU A 41 -31.45 -11.78 21.77
N SER A 42 -30.99 -12.82 22.46
CA SER A 42 -30.01 -13.78 21.97
C SER A 42 -28.58 -13.27 21.70
N SER A 43 -27.77 -13.34 22.75
CA SER A 43 -26.33 -13.53 22.61
C SER A 43 -26.08 -14.91 21.98
N GLU A 44 -26.05 -14.96 20.65
CA GLU A 44 -25.42 -16.06 19.93
C GLU A 44 -23.93 -15.75 19.82
N ASN A 45 -23.17 -16.25 20.79
CA ASN A 45 -21.72 -16.33 20.70
C ASN A 45 -21.36 -17.38 19.63
N ALA A 46 -21.48 -17.00 18.37
CA ALA A 46 -20.82 -17.66 17.26
C ALA A 46 -19.45 -17.00 17.11
N GLN A 47 -18.47 -17.49 17.87
CA GLN A 47 -17.07 -17.30 17.51
C GLN A 47 -16.83 -18.03 16.19
N SER A 48 -17.18 -17.36 15.09
CA SER A 48 -16.58 -17.64 13.80
C SER A 48 -15.11 -17.31 13.96
N VAL A 49 -14.25 -18.29 13.70
CA VAL A 49 -12.85 -17.98 13.46
C VAL A 49 -12.87 -17.18 12.17
N ALA A 50 -12.90 -15.86 12.26
CA ALA A 50 -12.82 -14.99 11.09
C ALA A 50 -11.52 -15.38 10.37
N ALA A 51 -11.65 -16.00 9.21
CA ALA A 51 -10.50 -16.49 8.47
C ALA A 51 -9.59 -15.29 8.18
N THR A 52 -8.33 -15.38 8.61
CA THR A 52 -7.36 -14.31 8.41
C THR A 52 -7.02 -14.19 6.93
N LEU A 53 -7.34 -13.05 6.32
CA LEU A 53 -7.04 -12.78 4.92
C LEU A 53 -5.55 -12.55 4.73
N LYS A 54 -4.96 -13.18 3.73
CA LYS A 54 -3.53 -13.10 3.44
C LYS A 54 -3.27 -12.16 2.27
N VAL A 55 -2.60 -11.05 2.54
CA VAL A 55 -2.13 -10.12 1.52
C VAL A 55 -0.64 -10.37 1.28
N PHE A 56 -0.30 -10.80 0.08
CA PHE A 56 1.10 -10.96 -0.30
C PHE A 56 1.64 -9.65 -0.86
N ILE A 57 2.74 -9.17 -0.30
CA ILE A 57 3.47 -8.00 -0.78
C ILE A 57 4.72 -8.52 -1.48
N VAL A 58 4.61 -8.68 -2.80
CA VAL A 58 5.64 -9.26 -3.67
C VAL A 58 6.40 -8.13 -4.33
N PHE A 59 7.70 -8.02 -4.08
CA PHE A 59 8.47 -6.89 -4.61
C PHE A 59 9.84 -7.27 -5.16
N TYR A 60 10.30 -6.47 -6.12
CA TYR A 60 11.69 -6.41 -6.53
C TYR A 60 12.35 -5.13 -6.01
N SER A 61 13.53 -5.25 -5.39
CA SER A 61 14.28 -4.08 -4.91
C SER A 61 15.78 -4.24 -5.04
N MET A 62 16.37 -3.61 -6.07
CA MET A 62 17.82 -3.61 -6.25
C MET A 62 18.56 -2.84 -5.15
N TYR A 63 18.14 -1.61 -4.81
CA TYR A 63 18.85 -0.78 -3.81
C TYR A 63 18.08 -0.61 -2.48
N GLY A 64 17.01 -1.38 -2.26
CA GLY A 64 16.25 -1.38 -1.01
C GLY A 64 15.19 -0.27 -0.86
N HIS A 65 15.07 0.66 -1.81
CA HIS A 65 14.02 1.70 -1.75
C HIS A 65 12.60 1.11 -1.78
N VAL A 66 12.36 0.19 -2.70
CA VAL A 66 11.08 -0.54 -2.79
C VAL A 66 10.87 -1.43 -1.57
N GLU A 67 11.90 -2.08 -1.04
CA GLU A 67 11.78 -2.88 0.20
C GLU A 67 11.33 -2.01 1.39
N LYS A 68 11.90 -0.81 1.54
CA LYS A 68 11.47 0.14 2.57
C LYS A 68 9.99 0.49 2.42
N LEU A 69 9.52 0.70 1.18
CA LEU A 69 8.12 0.97 0.89
C LEU A 69 7.23 -0.24 1.19
N ALA A 70 7.63 -1.44 0.77
CA ALA A 70 6.95 -2.70 1.06
C ALA A 70 6.79 -2.93 2.57
N LYS A 71 7.84 -2.68 3.36
CA LYS A 71 7.78 -2.74 4.84
C LYS A 71 6.80 -1.73 5.44
N ARG A 72 6.59 -0.57 4.81
CA ARG A 72 5.56 0.39 5.24
C ARG A 72 4.16 -0.07 4.84
N MET A 73 3.99 -0.67 3.66
CA MET A 73 2.72 -1.27 3.25
C MET A 73 2.34 -2.43 4.17
N LYS A 74 3.29 -3.30 4.54
CA LYS A 74 3.07 -4.39 5.52
C LYS A 74 2.43 -3.85 6.80
N LYS A 75 3.00 -2.80 7.38
CA LYS A 75 2.45 -2.14 8.58
C LYS A 75 1.04 -1.57 8.38
N GLY A 76 0.76 -1.03 7.19
CA GLY A 76 -0.57 -0.49 6.88
C GLY A 76 -1.62 -1.60 6.74
N VAL A 77 -1.26 -2.69 6.07
CA VAL A 77 -2.13 -3.85 5.89
C VAL A 77 -2.39 -4.56 7.22
N GLU A 78 -1.36 -4.79 8.03
CA GLU A 78 -1.46 -5.40 9.37
C GLU A 78 -2.19 -4.51 10.38
N GLY A 79 -2.44 -3.24 10.05
CA GLY A 79 -3.29 -2.35 10.84
C GLY A 79 -4.79 -2.64 10.70
N VAL A 80 -5.18 -3.51 9.77
CA VAL A 80 -6.57 -3.91 9.54
C VAL A 80 -6.85 -5.23 10.25
N GLU A 81 -7.90 -5.27 11.06
CA GLU A 81 -8.30 -6.48 11.79
C GLU A 81 -8.63 -7.63 10.82
N GLY A 82 -8.14 -8.83 11.14
CA GLY A 82 -8.37 -10.02 10.32
C GLY A 82 -7.54 -10.10 9.04
N VAL A 83 -6.52 -9.23 8.87
CA VAL A 83 -5.64 -9.23 7.68
C VAL A 83 -4.17 -9.44 8.08
N GLU A 84 -3.53 -10.42 7.46
CA GLU A 84 -2.10 -10.71 7.59
C GLU A 84 -1.37 -10.27 6.32
N ALA A 85 -0.22 -9.61 6.48
CA ALA A 85 0.65 -9.25 5.37
C ALA A 85 1.94 -10.07 5.35
N VAL A 86 2.24 -10.70 4.21
CA VAL A 86 3.48 -11.48 4.04
C VAL A 86 4.36 -10.80 2.98
N LEU A 87 5.62 -10.52 3.32
CA LEU A 87 6.58 -9.93 2.40
C LEU A 87 7.30 -11.03 1.63
N TYR A 88 7.43 -10.83 0.32
CA TYR A 88 8.18 -11.71 -0.56
C TYR A 88 9.05 -10.91 -1.53
N ARG A 89 10.24 -11.45 -1.81
CA ARG A 89 11.12 -10.95 -2.86
C ARG A 89 10.91 -11.74 -4.15
N VAL A 90 10.92 -11.02 -5.25
CA VAL A 90 11.14 -11.63 -6.56
C VAL A 90 12.61 -12.06 -6.68
N PRO A 91 12.91 -13.27 -7.20
CA PRO A 91 14.28 -13.72 -7.44
C PRO A 91 15.09 -12.75 -8.30
N GLU A 92 16.36 -12.58 -7.96
CA GLU A 92 17.30 -11.80 -8.77
C GLU A 92 17.71 -12.60 -10.02
N THR A 93 17.85 -11.91 -11.16
CA THR A 93 18.20 -12.53 -12.45
C THR A 93 19.57 -12.12 -12.95
N LEU A 94 20.18 -11.11 -12.35
CA LEU A 94 21.55 -10.70 -12.67
C LEU A 94 22.57 -11.61 -11.98
N PRO A 95 23.70 -11.93 -12.65
CA PRO A 95 24.81 -12.63 -12.01
C PRO A 95 25.40 -11.85 -10.84
N ASP A 96 25.92 -12.56 -9.84
CA ASP A 96 26.51 -11.96 -8.63
C ASP A 96 27.64 -10.97 -8.95
N GLU A 97 28.49 -11.27 -9.93
CA GLU A 97 29.58 -10.37 -10.37
C GLU A 97 29.02 -8.99 -10.82
N VAL A 98 27.88 -8.98 -11.52
CA VAL A 98 27.22 -7.75 -11.96
C VAL A 98 26.68 -6.98 -10.76
N LEU A 99 26.08 -7.68 -9.80
CA LEU A 99 25.55 -7.06 -8.57
C LEU A 99 26.67 -6.43 -7.73
N GLU A 100 27.82 -7.10 -7.62
CA GLU A 100 29.02 -6.60 -6.95
C GLU A 100 29.55 -5.33 -7.64
N HIS A 101 29.67 -5.35 -8.97
CA HIS A 101 30.10 -4.19 -9.75
C HIS A 101 29.15 -3.00 -9.62
N MET A 102 27.84 -3.28 -9.54
CA MET A 102 26.80 -2.28 -9.31
C MET A 102 26.74 -1.81 -7.84
N LYS A 103 27.55 -2.39 -6.95
CA LYS A 103 27.60 -2.08 -5.51
C LYS A 103 26.23 -2.24 -4.85
N VAL A 104 25.50 -3.28 -5.25
CA VAL A 104 24.20 -3.60 -4.68
C VAL A 104 24.38 -4.00 -3.21
N PRO A 105 23.64 -3.38 -2.27
CA PRO A 105 23.75 -3.76 -0.87
C PRO A 105 23.24 -5.20 -0.67
N PRO A 106 23.88 -6.00 0.21
CA PRO A 106 23.42 -7.33 0.55
C PRO A 106 21.96 -7.33 1.02
N LYS A 107 21.20 -8.37 0.65
CA LYS A 107 19.80 -8.53 1.06
C LYS A 107 19.75 -9.20 2.43
N ALA A 108 18.91 -8.68 3.32
CA ALA A 108 18.69 -9.31 4.63
C ALA A 108 18.03 -10.69 4.46
N PRO A 109 18.37 -11.73 5.22
CA PRO A 109 17.75 -13.05 5.06
C PRO A 109 16.27 -13.12 5.50
N GLU A 110 15.76 -12.05 6.14
CA GLU A 110 14.43 -12.00 6.76
C GLU A 110 13.24 -12.11 5.78
N VAL A 111 13.39 -11.63 4.54
CA VAL A 111 12.31 -11.69 3.54
C VAL A 111 12.62 -12.80 2.53
N PRO A 112 11.81 -13.87 2.47
CA PRO A 112 12.03 -14.98 1.55
C PRO A 112 11.80 -14.57 0.10
N GLU A 113 12.38 -15.34 -0.82
CA GLU A 113 12.00 -15.30 -2.23
C GLU A 113 10.73 -16.10 -2.47
N ILE A 114 9.89 -15.66 -3.41
CA ILE A 114 8.65 -16.34 -3.78
C ILE A 114 8.78 -17.04 -5.13
N LYS A 115 8.20 -18.23 -5.23
CA LYS A 115 7.95 -18.91 -6.50
C LYS A 115 6.57 -18.58 -7.05
N ALA A 116 6.41 -18.68 -8.36
CA ALA A 116 5.16 -18.31 -9.02
C ALA A 116 3.95 -19.02 -8.40
N GLU A 117 4.05 -20.32 -8.13
CA GLU A 117 2.93 -21.16 -7.67
C GLU A 117 2.37 -20.72 -6.31
N GLU A 118 3.20 -20.11 -5.47
CA GLU A 118 2.83 -19.64 -4.14
C GLU A 118 1.86 -18.45 -4.19
N LEU A 119 1.78 -17.72 -5.32
CA LEU A 119 0.82 -16.62 -5.50
C LEU A 119 -0.64 -17.08 -5.33
N ALA A 120 -0.95 -18.35 -5.62
CA ALA A 120 -2.31 -18.88 -5.49
C ALA A 120 -2.81 -18.89 -4.03
N VAL A 121 -1.90 -18.89 -3.06
CA VAL A 121 -2.21 -18.90 -1.61
C VAL A 121 -2.71 -17.55 -1.12
N ALA A 122 -2.35 -16.45 -1.79
CA ALA A 122 -2.72 -15.10 -1.38
C ALA A 122 -4.20 -14.82 -1.63
N ASP A 123 -4.88 -14.10 -0.75
CA ASP A 123 -6.23 -13.57 -1.01
C ASP A 123 -6.18 -12.27 -1.81
N ALA A 124 -5.12 -11.47 -1.61
CA ALA A 124 -4.84 -10.26 -2.37
C ALA A 124 -3.32 -10.09 -2.58
N ILE A 125 -2.93 -9.34 -3.61
CA ILE A 125 -1.51 -9.18 -3.95
C ILE A 125 -1.15 -7.71 -4.18
N LEU A 126 -0.05 -7.26 -3.60
CA LEU A 126 0.57 -5.96 -3.85
C LEU A 126 1.92 -6.18 -4.52
N PHE A 127 2.08 -5.67 -5.74
CA PHE A 127 3.32 -5.78 -6.51
C PHE A 127 4.14 -4.50 -6.43
N GLY A 128 5.41 -4.64 -6.03
CA GLY A 128 6.34 -3.52 -5.86
C GLY A 128 7.56 -3.60 -6.76
N PHE A 129 7.89 -2.56 -7.52
CA PHE A 129 9.12 -2.56 -8.31
C PHE A 129 9.64 -1.15 -8.63
N PRO A 130 10.95 -0.99 -8.88
CA PRO A 130 11.48 0.28 -9.37
C PRO A 130 11.09 0.46 -10.85
N THR A 131 10.99 1.71 -11.29
CA THR A 131 10.88 2.01 -12.72
C THR A 131 12.18 1.69 -13.47
N ARG A 132 12.04 1.12 -14.67
CA ARG A 132 13.06 0.97 -15.70
C ARG A 132 12.48 1.48 -17.00
N TYR A 133 12.81 2.72 -17.36
CA TYR A 133 12.36 3.38 -18.60
C TYR A 133 10.83 3.42 -18.77
N GLY A 134 10.10 3.65 -17.68
CA GLY A 134 8.63 3.66 -17.71
C GLY A 134 8.00 2.25 -17.75
N CYS A 135 8.78 1.21 -17.47
CA CYS A 135 8.32 -0.17 -17.33
C CYS A 135 8.80 -0.79 -16.02
N MET A 136 8.27 -1.96 -15.69
CA MET A 136 8.77 -2.77 -14.58
C MET A 136 10.21 -3.25 -14.79
N ALA A 137 10.91 -3.58 -13.71
CA ALA A 137 12.22 -4.21 -13.80
C ALA A 137 12.13 -5.60 -14.48
N ALA A 138 13.17 -5.98 -15.22
CA ALA A 138 13.22 -7.26 -15.94
C ALA A 138 13.01 -8.47 -15.00
N GLN A 139 13.46 -8.37 -13.76
CA GLN A 139 13.26 -9.37 -12.70
C GLN A 139 11.77 -9.59 -12.41
N MET A 140 11.01 -8.50 -12.23
CA MET A 140 9.56 -8.59 -12.03
C MET A 140 8.86 -9.16 -13.27
N LYS A 141 9.31 -8.74 -14.46
CA LYS A 141 8.76 -9.27 -15.72
C LYS A 141 9.01 -10.76 -15.88
N ALA A 142 10.22 -11.23 -15.57
CA ALA A 142 10.57 -12.65 -15.59
C ALA A 142 9.73 -13.46 -14.59
N PHE A 143 9.47 -12.91 -13.41
CA PHE A 143 8.56 -13.52 -12.44
C PHE A 143 7.13 -13.63 -12.98
N PHE A 144 6.57 -12.58 -13.59
CA PHE A 144 5.27 -12.68 -14.25
C PHE A 144 5.25 -13.70 -15.39
N ASP A 145 6.32 -13.78 -16.19
CA ASP A 145 6.42 -14.76 -17.27
C ASP A 145 6.46 -16.21 -16.74
N SER A 146 6.93 -16.42 -15.51
CA SER A 146 6.88 -17.74 -14.86
C SER A 146 5.48 -18.15 -14.38
N THR A 147 4.49 -17.26 -14.40
CA THR A 147 3.11 -17.55 -13.93
C THR A 147 2.23 -18.27 -14.96
N GLY A 148 2.80 -18.78 -16.06
CA GLY A 148 2.05 -19.39 -17.16
C GLY A 148 1.13 -20.55 -16.74
N GLN A 149 1.53 -21.37 -15.76
CA GLN A 149 0.68 -22.45 -15.25
C GLN A 149 -0.53 -21.89 -14.46
N LEU A 150 -0.32 -20.87 -13.63
CA LEU A 150 -1.41 -20.21 -12.89
C LEU A 150 -2.40 -19.52 -13.82
N TRP A 151 -1.91 -18.92 -14.90
CA TRP A 151 -2.77 -18.36 -15.95
C TRP A 151 -3.60 -19.46 -16.61
N LYS A 152 -2.99 -20.60 -16.98
CA LYS A 152 -3.70 -21.73 -17.58
C LYS A 152 -4.80 -22.27 -16.66
N GLU A 153 -4.54 -22.34 -15.36
CA GLU A 153 -5.48 -22.86 -14.35
C GLU A 153 -6.45 -21.79 -13.82
N GLN A 154 -6.30 -20.53 -14.22
CA GLN A 154 -7.10 -19.40 -13.77
C GLN A 154 -7.09 -19.20 -12.24
N THR A 155 -6.04 -19.64 -11.54
CA THR A 155 -5.97 -19.64 -10.07
C THR A 155 -5.85 -18.26 -9.45
N LEU A 156 -5.44 -17.25 -10.22
CA LEU A 156 -5.35 -15.86 -9.77
C LEU A 156 -6.60 -15.03 -10.10
N VAL A 157 -7.59 -15.61 -10.79
CA VAL A 157 -8.81 -14.87 -11.16
C VAL A 157 -9.58 -14.47 -9.92
N GLY A 158 -10.05 -13.21 -9.90
CA GLY A 158 -10.84 -12.65 -8.80
C GLY A 158 -10.03 -12.18 -7.60
N LYS A 159 -8.71 -12.46 -7.54
CA LYS A 159 -7.84 -11.95 -6.48
C LYS A 159 -7.50 -10.48 -6.74
N PRO A 160 -7.85 -9.53 -5.85
CA PRO A 160 -7.49 -8.14 -6.03
C PRO A 160 -5.97 -7.95 -6.04
N ALA A 161 -5.50 -7.11 -6.96
CA ALA A 161 -4.09 -6.76 -7.11
C ALA A 161 -3.89 -5.25 -7.14
N GLY A 162 -2.78 -4.78 -6.56
CA GLY A 162 -2.35 -3.39 -6.61
C GLY A 162 -0.86 -3.27 -6.90
N PHE A 163 -0.45 -2.09 -7.34
CA PHE A 163 0.95 -1.80 -7.72
C PHE A 163 1.50 -0.62 -6.93
N PHE A 164 2.80 -0.67 -6.62
CA PHE A 164 3.53 0.45 -6.05
C PHE A 164 4.92 0.56 -6.68
N VAL A 165 5.30 1.79 -7.03
CA VAL A 165 6.50 2.05 -7.84
C VAL A 165 7.44 2.99 -7.10
N SER A 166 8.75 2.78 -7.26
CA SER A 166 9.79 3.73 -6.84
C SER A 166 10.53 4.29 -8.05
N THR A 167 10.76 5.59 -8.06
CA THR A 167 11.40 6.32 -9.16
C THR A 167 12.45 7.29 -8.62
N GLY A 168 13.46 7.63 -9.43
CA GLY A 168 14.55 8.52 -9.01
C GLY A 168 14.25 10.02 -9.18
N THR A 169 13.27 10.39 -10.02
CA THR A 169 12.95 11.78 -10.36
C THR A 169 11.45 11.97 -10.49
N GLN A 170 10.94 13.17 -10.21
CA GLN A 170 9.55 13.54 -10.52
C GLN A 170 9.29 13.41 -12.03
N GLY A 171 8.15 12.84 -12.42
CA GLY A 171 7.82 12.56 -13.83
C GLY A 171 8.63 11.41 -14.45
N GLY A 172 9.46 10.71 -13.68
CA GLY A 172 10.28 9.59 -14.14
C GLY A 172 9.53 8.27 -14.33
N GLY A 173 8.22 8.32 -14.62
CA GLY A 173 7.37 7.15 -14.82
C GLY A 173 6.69 6.61 -13.57
N GLN A 174 6.33 7.47 -12.60
CA GLN A 174 5.52 7.04 -11.43
C GLN A 174 4.19 6.42 -11.85
N GLU A 175 3.59 6.98 -12.89
CA GLU A 175 2.28 6.57 -13.41
C GLU A 175 2.44 5.52 -14.50
N THR A 176 3.29 5.77 -15.51
CA THR A 176 3.39 4.90 -16.70
C THR A 176 3.99 3.52 -16.42
N THR A 177 4.70 3.36 -15.31
CA THR A 177 5.30 2.07 -14.92
C THR A 177 4.29 1.13 -14.29
N ALA A 178 3.24 1.67 -13.65
CA ALA A 178 2.29 0.93 -12.83
C ALA A 178 1.25 0.19 -13.67
#